data_AF-A0A2E8XB84-F1
#
_entry.id   AF-A0A2E8XB84-F1
#
_cell.length_a   1.000
_cell.length_b   1.000
_cell.length_c   1.000
_cell.angle_alpha   90.00
_cell.angle_beta   90.00
_cell.angle_gamma   90.00
#
_symmetry.space_group_name_H-M   'P 1'
#
loop_
_entity.id
_entity.type
_entity.pdbx_description
1 polymer ?
#
loop_
_entity_poly.entity_id
_entity_poly.type
_entity_poly.pdbx_seq_one_letter_code
_entity_poly.pdbx_strand_id
1 'polypeptide(L)'
;MKNFGFQYNKKDAFCSFCSRTKNPHPDYNEPIVVKKIKLNNKSLFICINCHFDFLDRADGNEYIFNNLIVEKYNLINLLQKANIF
;
A
#
# COMPACT_ATOMS: atom_id res chain seq x y z
N MET A 1 12.86 15.57 -7.61
CA MET A 1 11.90 14.46 -7.40
C MET A 1 11.86 14.11 -5.91
N LYS A 2 10.67 14.01 -5.30
CA LYS A 2 10.52 13.58 -3.90
C LYS A 2 10.90 12.09 -3.82
N ASN A 3 11.87 11.75 -2.97
CA ASN A 3 12.19 10.35 -2.70
C ASN A 3 11.17 9.80 -1.70
N PHE A 4 10.35 8.86 -2.14
CA PHE A 4 9.32 8.27 -1.29
C PHE A 4 9.82 7.13 -0.41
N GLY A 5 11.06 6.65 -0.59
CA GLY A 5 11.61 5.54 0.21
C GLY A 5 11.07 4.17 -0.20
N PHE A 6 10.83 3.97 -1.50
CA PHE A 6 10.44 2.67 -2.04
C PHE A 6 11.60 1.66 -1.98
N GLN A 7 11.26 0.42 -1.68
CA GLN A 7 12.14 -0.73 -1.62
C GLN A 7 11.87 -1.62 -2.84
N TYR A 8 12.92 -1.89 -3.60
CA TYR A 8 12.91 -2.77 -4.77
C TYR A 8 13.43 -4.15 -4.37
N ASN A 9 13.03 -5.20 -5.10
CA ASN A 9 13.54 -6.56 -4.94
C ASN A 9 13.38 -7.16 -3.52
N LYS A 10 12.43 -6.66 -2.73
CA LYS A 10 12.10 -7.22 -1.41
C LYS A 10 11.40 -8.57 -1.60
N LYS A 11 12.03 -9.67 -1.19
CA LYS A 11 11.53 -11.04 -1.43
C LYS A 11 10.16 -11.33 -0.80
N ASP A 12 9.90 -10.73 0.35
CA ASP A 12 8.65 -10.80 1.12
C ASP A 12 7.78 -9.56 0.91
N ALA A 13 7.86 -8.94 -0.27
CA ALA A 13 7.03 -7.78 -0.58
C ALA A 13 5.54 -8.16 -0.61
N PHE A 14 4.73 -7.38 0.11
CA PHE A 14 3.29 -7.55 0.20
C PHE A 14 2.64 -6.18 0.41
N CYS A 15 1.51 -5.92 -0.25
CA CYS A 15 0.74 -4.70 -0.03
C CYS A 15 -0.40 -4.94 0.96
N SER A 16 -0.41 -4.21 2.07
CA SER A 16 -1.48 -4.26 3.08
C SER A 16 -2.85 -3.76 2.60
N PHE A 17 -2.95 -3.24 1.36
CA PHE A 17 -4.18 -2.64 0.82
C PHE A 17 -4.80 -3.42 -0.34
N CYS A 18 -3.96 -4.00 -1.21
CA CYS A 18 -4.42 -4.78 -2.38
C CYS A 18 -3.96 -6.23 -2.38
N SER A 19 -3.26 -6.66 -1.32
CA SER A 19 -2.75 -8.03 -1.10
C SER A 19 -1.81 -8.59 -2.18
N ARG A 20 -1.41 -7.79 -3.17
CA ARG A 20 -0.45 -8.21 -4.20
C ARG A 20 0.93 -8.47 -3.58
N THR A 21 1.61 -9.47 -4.11
CA THR A 21 3.00 -9.84 -3.78
C THR A 21 3.94 -9.80 -4.99
N LYS A 22 3.39 -9.96 -6.20
CA LYS A 22 4.15 -10.00 -7.47
C LYS A 22 3.72 -8.88 -8.41
N ASN A 23 4.66 -8.44 -9.25
CA ASN A 23 4.36 -7.54 -10.36
C ASN A 23 3.26 -8.18 -11.24
N PRO A 24 2.15 -7.47 -11.55
CA PRO A 24 1.06 -8.01 -12.35
C PRO A 24 1.41 -8.17 -13.84
N HIS A 25 2.55 -7.64 -14.29
CA HIS A 25 2.96 -7.73 -15.69
C HIS A 25 3.43 -9.17 -16.03
N PRO A 26 2.91 -9.78 -17.11
CA PRO A 26 3.15 -11.19 -17.43
C PRO A 26 4.64 -11.52 -17.66
N ASP A 27 5.39 -10.57 -18.21
CA ASP A 27 6.80 -10.77 -18.56
C ASP A 27 7.77 -10.56 -17.38
N TYR A 28 7.31 -10.07 -16.23
CA TYR A 28 8.18 -9.75 -15.09
C TYR A 28 7.81 -10.57 -13.85
N ASN A 29 8.69 -11.51 -13.47
CA ASN A 29 8.54 -12.33 -12.26
C ASN A 29 9.23 -11.71 -11.03
N GLU A 30 9.12 -10.40 -10.87
CA GLU A 30 9.71 -9.68 -9.74
C GLU A 30 8.66 -9.40 -8.63
N PRO A 31 9.10 -9.26 -7.36
CA PRO A 31 8.22 -8.78 -6.30
C PRO A 31 7.70 -7.37 -6.59
N ILE A 32 6.54 -7.02 -6.04
CA ILE A 32 6.08 -5.62 -6.11
C ILE A 32 7.04 -4.67 -5.38
N VAL A 33 7.17 -3.46 -5.92
CA VAL A 33 7.85 -2.35 -5.25
C VAL A 33 6.99 -1.84 -4.10
N VAL A 34 7.55 -1.78 -2.88
CA VAL A 34 6.80 -1.41 -1.67
C VAL A 34 7.52 -0.36 -0.84
N LYS A 35 6.76 0.41 -0.08
CA LYS A 35 7.25 1.34 0.95
C LYS A 35 6.69 0.91 2.31
N LYS A 36 7.53 0.97 3.35
CA LYS A 36 7.08 0.80 4.73
C LYS A 36 6.40 2.08 5.21
N ILE A 37 5.19 1.96 5.76
CA ILE A 37 4.46 3.05 6.40
C ILE A 37 4.14 2.68 7.85
N LYS A 38 4.09 3.69 8.72
CA LYS A 38 3.60 3.53 10.10
C LYS A 38 2.16 4.01 10.16
N LEU A 39 1.27 3.16 10.69
CA LEU A 39 -0.12 3.49 10.93
C LEU A 39 -0.44 3.11 12.38
N ASN A 40 -0.64 4.11 13.24
CA ASN A 40 -0.71 3.93 14.69
C ASN A 40 0.52 3.12 15.20
N ASN A 41 0.29 2.00 15.88
CA ASN A 41 1.32 1.11 16.41
C ASN A 41 1.70 -0.02 15.44
N LYS A 42 1.21 0.00 14.19
CA LYS A 42 1.48 -1.03 13.19
C LYS A 42 2.42 -0.54 12.10
N SER A 43 3.31 -1.42 11.67
CA SER A 43 4.08 -1.24 10.44
C SER A 43 3.38 -1.96 9.30
N LEU A 44 3.03 -1.23 8.25
CA LEU A 44 2.40 -1.77 7.05
C LEU A 44 3.31 -1.56 5.84
N PHE A 45 3.03 -2.29 4.77
CA PHE A 45 3.67 -2.08 3.47
C PHE A 45 2.63 -1.65 2.45
N ILE A 46 2.96 -0.62 1.67
CA ILE A 46 2.13 -0.14 0.58
C ILE A 46 2.89 -0.28 -0.74
N CYS A 47 2.25 -0.85 -1.77
CA CYS A 47 2.86 -0.94 -3.09
C CYS A 47 2.87 0.42 -3.80
N ILE A 48 3.76 0.56 -4.78
CA ILE A 48 3.89 1.79 -5.57
C ILE A 48 2.57 2.24 -6.21
N ASN A 49 1.77 1.29 -6.74
CA ASN A 49 0.49 1.60 -7.36
C ASN A 49 -0.52 2.15 -6.35
N CYS A 50 -0.75 1.45 -5.23
CA CYS A 50 -1.66 1.96 -4.20
C CYS A 50 -1.18 3.29 -3.61
N HIS A 51 0.14 3.50 -3.47
CA HIS A 51 0.68 4.76 -2.99
C HIS A 51 0.27 5.92 -3.90
N PHE A 52 0.48 5.79 -5.21
CA PHE A 52 0.13 6.83 -6.17
C PHE A 52 -1.39 6.97 -6.35
N ASP A 53 -2.16 5.88 -6.27
CA ASP A 53 -3.63 5.95 -6.26
C ASP A 53 -4.16 6.78 -5.08
N PHE A 54 -3.60 6.62 -3.87
CA PHE A 54 -4.00 7.46 -2.74
C PHE A 54 -3.50 8.89 -2.85
N LEU A 55 -2.28 9.09 -3.39
CA LEU A 55 -1.71 10.42 -3.58
C LEU A 55 -2.52 11.25 -4.57
N ASP A 56 -2.97 10.62 -5.66
CA ASP A 56 -3.84 11.20 -6.67
C ASP A 56 -5.20 11.59 -6.08
N ARG A 57 -5.86 10.68 -5.36
CA ARG A 57 -7.13 10.96 -4.64
C ARG A 57 -7.01 12.04 -3.58
N ALA A 58 -5.82 12.25 -3.04
CA ALA A 58 -5.54 13.27 -2.06
C ALA A 58 -5.16 14.62 -2.69
N ASP A 59 -5.07 14.72 -4.01
CA ASP A 59 -4.54 15.89 -4.74
C ASP A 59 -3.16 16.32 -4.17
N GLY A 60 -2.31 15.33 -3.87
CA GLY A 60 -1.00 15.57 -3.24
C GLY A 60 -1.04 16.02 -1.77
N ASN A 61 -2.21 16.24 -1.18
CA ASN A 61 -2.34 16.70 0.21
C ASN A 61 -2.01 15.59 1.21
N GLU A 62 -1.00 15.82 2.06
CA GLU A 62 -0.51 14.82 3.01
C GLU A 62 -1.53 14.44 4.09
N TYR A 63 -2.33 15.39 4.58
CA TYR A 63 -3.36 15.12 5.58
C TYR A 63 -4.46 14.23 5.00
N ILE A 64 -4.95 14.56 3.80
CA ILE A 64 -5.97 13.75 3.10
C ILE A 64 -5.41 12.37 2.76
N PHE A 65 -4.18 12.29 2.27
CA PHE A 65 -3.50 11.02 1.98
C PHE A 65 -3.45 10.10 3.21
N ASN A 66 -3.05 10.64 4.36
CA ASN A 66 -2.99 9.87 5.60
C ASN A 66 -4.38 9.41 6.05
N ASN A 67 -5.41 10.26 5.93
CA ASN A 67 -6.79 9.88 6.24
C ASN A 67 -7.31 8.76 5.34
N LEU A 68 -7.10 8.85 4.02
CA LEU A 68 -7.53 7.82 3.06
C LEU A 68 -6.87 6.46 3.36
N ILE A 69 -5.61 6.46 3.76
CA ILE A 69 -4.89 5.25 4.19
C ILE A 69 -5.52 4.65 5.45
N VAL A 70 -5.80 5.47 6.47
CA VAL A 70 -6.44 5.03 7.71
C VAL A 70 -7.80 4.41 7.41
N GLU A 71 -8.65 5.11 6.65
CA GLU A 71 -9.99 4.67 6.29
C GLU A 71 -9.96 3.35 5.54
N LYS A 72 -9.13 3.24 4.50
CA LYS A 72 -9.04 2.01 3.71
C LYS A 72 -8.55 0.83 4.55
N TYR A 73 -7.55 1.04 5.42
CA TYR A 73 -7.04 -0.02 6.28
C TYR A 73 -8.09 -0.47 7.30
N ASN A 74 -8.82 0.47 7.91
CA ASN A 74 -9.91 0.15 8.84
C ASN A 74 -11.02 -0.65 8.15
N LEU A 75 -11.40 -0.25 6.93
CA LEU A 75 -12.38 -0.97 6.13
C LEU A 75 -11.93 -2.41 5.84
N ILE A 76 -10.68 -2.61 5.41
CA ILE A 76 -10.13 -3.95 5.16
C ILE A 76 -10.21 -4.81 6.44
N ASN A 77 -9.81 -4.27 7.59
CA ASN A 77 -9.88 -5.00 8.86
C ASN A 77 -11.33 -5.36 9.24
N LEU A 78 -12.29 -4.46 9.01
CA LEU A 78 -13.70 -4.73 9.27
C LEU A 78 -14.23 -5.85 8.36
N LEU A 79 -13.91 -5.80 7.07
CA LEU A 79 -14.33 -6.81 6.10
C LEU A 79 -13.72 -8.19 6.39
N GLN A 80 -12.45 -8.23 6.80
CA GLN A 80 -11.79 -9.46 7.24
C GLN A 80 -12.45 -10.04 8.50
N LYS A 81 -12.77 -9.20 9.49
CA LYS A 81 -13.49 -9.64 10.70
C LYS A 81 -14.90 -10.16 10.39
N ALA A 82 -15.53 -9.64 9.35
CA ALA A 82 -16.83 -10.08 8.87
C ALA A 82 -16.78 -11.32 7.97
N ASN A 83 -15.59 -11.90 7.72
CA ASN A 83 -15.38 -13.01 6.78
C ASN A 83 -15.90 -12.73 5.36
N ILE A 84 -15.83 -11.47 4.91
CA ILE A 84 -16.24 -11.07 3.56
C ILE A 84 -15.10 -11.30 2.54
N PHE A 85 -13.86 -11.45 3.02
CA PHE A 85 -12.66 -11.82 2.27
C PHE A 85 -11.65 -12.54 3.16
#